data_AF-A0A256VDI7-F1
#
_entry.id   AF-A0A256VDI7-F1
#
_cell.length_a   1.000
_cell.length_b   1.000
_cell.length_c   1.000
_cell.angle_alpha   90.00
_cell.angle_beta   90.00
_cell.angle_gamma   90.00
#
_symmetry.space_group_name_H-M   'P 1'
#
loop_
_entity.id
_entity.type
_entity.pdbx_description
1 polymer ?
#
loop_
_entity_poly.entity_id
_entity_poly.type
_entity_poly.pdbx_seq_one_letter_code
_entity_poly.pdbx_strand_id
1 'polypeptide(L)'
;MVIVHETANPNDSIWGEINYEKNHYNDAFVHAFVDNNNIIQISNTDHEAWGAGYPANGRAVQFEQVEVHNADAFARELSNAAYYTAYIMHKYGFAPSLVSNGNGTLWSHHNVSQYLGGTDHTDPDGYWYTNAHNFYGTDYTMRDFYELVSLYYGEF
;
A
#
# COMPACT_ATOMS: atom_id res chain seq x y z
N MET A 1 -9.60 -7.22 -2.63
CA MET A 1 -9.28 -5.80 -2.36
C MET A 1 -7.76 -5.62 -2.42
N VAL A 2 -7.27 -4.38 -2.43
CA VAL A 2 -5.85 -4.05 -2.28
C VAL A 2 -5.68 -3.19 -1.02
N ILE A 3 -4.70 -3.53 -0.18
CA ILE A 3 -4.34 -2.78 1.01
C ILE A 3 -2.97 -2.15 0.80
N VAL A 4 -2.92 -0.84 1.02
CA VAL A 4 -1.71 -0.02 0.98
C VAL A 4 -1.16 0.10 2.39
N HIS A 5 0.12 -0.21 2.53
CA HIS A 5 0.87 -0.08 3.75
C HIS A 5 2.06 0.89 3.59
N GLU A 6 2.74 1.14 4.69
CA GLU A 6 4.06 1.76 4.75
C GLU A 6 4.90 1.07 5.83
N THR A 7 6.18 0.87 5.54
CA THR A 7 7.15 0.10 6.35
C THR A 7 7.37 0.55 7.79
N ALA A 8 7.03 1.80 8.12
CA ALA A 8 7.37 2.54 9.33
C ALA A 8 8.88 2.51 9.66
N ASN A 9 9.72 2.47 8.61
CA ASN A 9 11.17 2.31 8.74
C ASN A 9 11.92 3.32 7.85
N PRO A 10 12.17 4.54 8.36
CA PRO A 10 12.77 5.62 7.57
C PRO A 10 14.24 5.41 7.20
N ASN A 11 14.86 4.29 7.61
CA ASN A 11 16.30 4.09 7.43
C ASN A 11 16.65 2.83 6.62
N ASP A 12 15.65 2.14 6.05
CA ASP A 12 15.88 0.94 5.26
C ASP A 12 15.59 1.15 3.77
N SER A 13 16.08 0.20 2.97
CA SER A 13 15.88 0.13 1.54
C SER A 13 14.90 -0.99 1.21
N ILE A 14 14.34 -0.96 0.00
CA ILE A 14 13.48 -2.03 -0.50
C ILE A 14 14.11 -3.43 -0.37
N TRP A 15 15.43 -3.54 -0.56
CA TRP A 15 16.13 -4.81 -0.42
C TRP A 15 16.33 -5.23 1.03
N GLY A 16 16.50 -4.28 1.95
CA GLY A 16 16.56 -4.57 3.37
C GLY A 16 15.23 -5.09 3.88
N GLU A 17 14.14 -4.42 3.52
CA GLU A 17 12.76 -4.81 3.85
C GLU A 17 12.41 -6.20 3.29
N ILE A 18 12.68 -6.46 2.00
CA ILE A 18 12.47 -7.77 1.38
C ILE A 18 13.30 -8.86 2.09
N ASN A 19 14.56 -8.57 2.43
CA ASN A 19 15.40 -9.53 3.13
C ASN A 19 14.92 -9.77 4.57
N TYR A 20 14.43 -8.73 5.25
CA TYR A 20 13.87 -8.85 6.58
C TYR A 20 12.61 -9.70 6.56
N GLU A 21 11.67 -9.41 5.67
CA GLU A 21 10.43 -10.20 5.50
C GLU A 21 10.76 -11.67 5.21
N LYS A 22 11.68 -11.95 4.27
CA LYS A 22 12.06 -13.32 3.94
C LYS A 22 12.57 -14.11 5.15
N ASN A 23 13.21 -13.44 6.12
CA ASN A 23 13.71 -14.06 7.35
C ASN A 23 12.65 -14.16 8.45
N HIS A 24 11.57 -13.39 8.38
CA HIS A 24 10.52 -13.29 9.41
C HIS A 24 9.12 -13.54 8.86
N TYR A 25 8.99 -14.20 7.70
CA TYR A 25 7.70 -14.37 6.99
C TYR A 25 6.64 -15.12 7.81
N ASN A 26 7.06 -15.89 8.83
CA ASN A 26 6.13 -16.58 9.73
C ASN A 26 5.42 -15.63 10.72
N ASP A 27 5.93 -14.41 10.88
CA ASP A 27 5.36 -13.37 11.75
C ASP A 27 4.45 -12.43 10.94
N ALA A 28 4.95 -11.92 9.82
CA ALA A 28 4.20 -11.09 8.87
C ALA A 28 4.86 -11.14 7.49
N PHE A 29 4.06 -10.99 6.43
CA PHE A 29 4.55 -10.83 5.06
C PHE A 29 3.50 -10.16 4.17
N VAL A 30 3.95 -9.43 3.15
CA VAL A 30 3.11 -8.82 2.11
C VAL A 30 3.38 -9.43 0.72
N HIS A 31 2.68 -8.93 -0.30
CA HIS A 31 2.85 -9.42 -1.67
C HIS A 31 3.94 -8.71 -2.43
N ALA A 32 4.11 -7.43 -2.18
CA ALA A 32 5.05 -6.59 -2.91
C ALA A 32 5.58 -5.46 -2.05
N PHE A 33 6.74 -4.95 -2.45
CA PHE A 33 7.30 -3.70 -1.97
C PHE A 33 7.40 -2.71 -3.13
N VAL A 34 7.21 -1.44 -2.83
CA VAL A 34 7.28 -0.34 -3.78
C VAL A 34 8.20 0.73 -3.22
N ASP A 35 9.12 1.22 -4.05
CA ASP A 35 9.88 2.44 -3.79
C ASP A 35 9.77 3.38 -5.00
N ASN A 36 10.55 4.47 -5.01
CA ASN A 36 10.53 5.46 -6.09
C ASN A 36 11.12 4.98 -7.43
N ASN A 37 11.69 3.77 -7.51
CA ASN A 37 12.36 3.21 -8.68
C ASN A 37 11.82 1.83 -9.07
N ASN A 38 11.19 1.11 -8.14
CA ASN A 38 10.91 -0.31 -8.25
C ASN A 38 9.50 -0.64 -7.76
N ILE A 39 8.94 -1.68 -8.37
CA ILE A 39 7.79 -2.44 -7.88
C ILE A 39 8.25 -3.89 -7.86
N ILE A 40 8.38 -4.49 -6.69
CA ILE A 40 8.92 -5.84 -6.53
C ILE A 40 7.88 -6.72 -5.84
N GLN A 41 7.19 -7.55 -6.63
CA GLN A 41 6.31 -8.59 -6.10
C GLN A 41 7.15 -9.82 -5.69
N ILE A 42 7.04 -10.22 -4.43
CA ILE A 42 7.87 -11.28 -3.83
C ILE A 42 7.08 -12.53 -3.41
N SER A 43 5.75 -12.44 -3.34
CA SER A 43 4.87 -13.57 -3.05
C SER A 43 3.65 -13.61 -3.98
N ASN A 44 2.91 -14.73 -3.97
CA ASN A 44 1.83 -14.97 -4.93
C ASN A 44 0.52 -14.31 -4.48
N THR A 45 0.00 -13.38 -5.29
CA THR A 45 -1.25 -12.64 -5.05
C THR A 45 -2.52 -13.49 -5.13
N ASP A 46 -2.44 -14.75 -5.56
CA ASP A 46 -3.54 -15.73 -5.51
C ASP A 46 -3.65 -16.44 -4.15
N HIS A 47 -2.78 -16.11 -3.20
CA HIS A 47 -2.81 -16.59 -1.82
C HIS A 47 -2.93 -15.43 -0.84
N GLU A 48 -3.15 -15.73 0.43
CA GLU A 48 -3.20 -14.72 1.48
C GLU A 48 -1.83 -14.11 1.77
N ALA A 49 -1.84 -12.91 2.37
CA ALA A 49 -0.71 -12.30 3.05
C ALA A 49 -1.02 -12.16 4.54
N TRP A 50 0.01 -11.96 5.37
CA TRP A 50 -0.13 -11.85 6.83
C TRP A 50 0.24 -10.47 7.39
N GLY A 51 0.11 -9.39 6.60
CA GLY A 51 0.48 -8.02 7.00
C GLY A 51 -0.62 -7.15 7.60
N ALA A 52 -1.91 -7.55 7.53
CA ALA A 52 -3.04 -6.68 7.89
C ALA A 52 -4.00 -7.26 8.96
N GLY A 53 -3.67 -8.42 9.54
CA GLY A 53 -4.54 -9.15 10.46
C GLY A 53 -5.77 -9.79 9.79
N TYR A 54 -6.43 -10.72 10.49
CA TYR A 54 -7.70 -11.27 10.02
C TYR A 54 -8.87 -10.36 10.42
N PRO A 55 -9.87 -10.17 9.53
CA PRO A 55 -10.13 -10.96 8.32
C PRO A 55 -9.48 -10.44 7.03
N ALA A 56 -8.69 -9.36 7.06
CA ALA A 56 -8.11 -8.73 5.86
C ALA A 56 -7.09 -9.63 5.12
N ASN A 57 -6.26 -10.35 5.88
CA ASN A 57 -5.25 -11.30 5.37
C ASN A 57 -5.79 -12.26 4.31
N GLY A 58 -6.97 -12.86 4.54
CA GLY A 58 -7.59 -13.80 3.60
C GLY A 58 -8.38 -13.16 2.46
N ARG A 59 -8.32 -11.83 2.25
CA ARG A 59 -9.21 -11.11 1.31
C ARG A 59 -8.50 -10.08 0.43
N ALA A 60 -7.20 -9.86 0.63
CA ALA A 60 -6.50 -8.71 0.07
C ALA A 60 -5.13 -9.06 -0.50
N VAL A 61 -4.82 -8.43 -1.63
CA VAL A 61 -3.42 -8.19 -2.00
C VAL A 61 -2.92 -7.03 -1.14
N GLN A 62 -1.70 -7.16 -0.63
CA GLN A 62 -1.08 -6.23 0.32
C GLN A 62 0.29 -5.83 -0.22
N PHE A 63 0.64 -4.55 -0.15
CA PHE A 63 1.99 -4.11 -0.49
C PHE A 63 2.45 -3.00 0.44
N GLU A 64 3.76 -2.91 0.60
CA GLU A 64 4.44 -1.92 1.42
C GLU A 64 5.06 -0.82 0.55
N GLN A 65 4.92 0.42 1.00
CA GLN A 65 5.69 1.57 0.53
C GLN A 65 6.93 1.71 1.41
N VAL A 66 8.11 1.86 0.81
CA VAL A 66 9.38 2.04 1.51
C VAL A 66 9.64 3.53 1.66
N GLU A 67 9.83 4.02 2.90
CA GLU A 67 9.98 5.46 3.13
C GLU A 67 11.07 6.11 2.26
N VAL A 68 10.69 7.17 1.53
CA VAL A 68 11.61 7.97 0.71
C VAL A 68 11.75 9.40 1.23
N HIS A 69 12.87 10.05 0.89
CA HIS A 69 13.33 11.25 1.61
C HIS A 69 13.45 12.52 0.75
N ASN A 70 12.84 12.55 -0.43
CA ASN A 70 12.75 13.77 -1.21
C ASN A 70 11.47 13.81 -2.05
N ALA A 71 11.08 15.02 -2.45
CA ALA A 71 9.85 15.30 -3.19
C ALA A 71 9.69 14.40 -4.42
N ASP A 72 10.71 14.38 -5.28
CA ASP A 72 10.71 13.65 -6.55
C ASP A 72 10.62 12.13 -6.35
N ALA A 73 11.32 11.60 -5.34
CA ALA A 73 11.17 10.20 -4.96
C ALA A 73 9.74 9.90 -4.44
N PHE A 74 9.19 10.74 -3.58
CA PHE A 74 7.85 10.53 -3.02
C PHE A 74 6.76 10.54 -4.11
N ALA A 75 6.83 11.47 -5.06
CA ALA A 75 5.89 11.49 -6.19
C ALA A 75 6.00 10.23 -7.07
N ARG A 76 7.22 9.76 -7.34
CA ARG A 76 7.43 8.51 -8.11
C ARG A 76 6.95 7.28 -7.36
N GLU A 77 7.18 7.22 -6.06
CA GLU A 77 6.69 6.11 -5.23
C GLU A 77 5.15 6.06 -5.24
N LEU A 78 4.47 7.18 -4.98
CA LEU A 78 3.00 7.26 -5.06
C LEU A 78 2.48 6.82 -6.43
N SER A 79 3.17 7.23 -7.50
CA SER A 79 2.86 6.82 -8.87
C SER A 79 3.04 5.31 -9.08
N ASN A 80 4.15 4.72 -8.61
CA ASN A 80 4.39 3.29 -8.70
C ASN A 80 3.37 2.49 -7.89
N ALA A 81 3.04 2.93 -6.68
CA ALA A 81 2.06 2.33 -5.81
C ALA A 81 0.66 2.36 -6.44
N ALA A 82 0.27 3.50 -7.04
CA ALA A 82 -1.01 3.65 -7.71
C ALA A 82 -1.11 2.78 -8.96
N TYR A 83 -0.05 2.75 -9.78
CA TYR A 83 0.04 1.86 -10.95
C TYR A 83 -0.09 0.38 -10.54
N TYR A 84 0.68 -0.07 -9.53
CA TYR A 84 0.61 -1.46 -9.06
C TYR A 84 -0.79 -1.80 -8.53
N THR A 85 -1.39 -0.90 -7.75
CA THR A 85 -2.75 -1.05 -7.27
C THR A 85 -3.72 -1.23 -8.44
N ALA A 86 -3.70 -0.34 -9.42
CA ALA A 86 -4.55 -0.40 -10.61
C ALA A 86 -4.32 -1.69 -11.43
N TYR A 87 -3.06 -2.11 -11.59
CA TYR A 87 -2.70 -3.38 -12.24
C TYR A 87 -3.33 -4.58 -11.53
N ILE A 88 -3.25 -4.65 -10.20
CA ILE A 88 -3.86 -5.73 -9.42
C ILE A 88 -5.39 -5.70 -9.53
N MET A 89 -5.99 -4.50 -9.45
CA MET A 89 -7.42 -4.32 -9.63
C MET A 89 -7.90 -4.84 -10.99
N HIS A 90 -7.18 -4.49 -12.06
CA HIS A 90 -7.47 -4.95 -13.41
C HIS A 90 -7.26 -6.47 -13.56
N LYS A 91 -6.13 -7.00 -13.06
CA LYS A 91 -5.80 -8.43 -13.06
C LYS A 91 -6.92 -9.29 -12.47
N TYR A 92 -7.56 -8.82 -11.40
CA TYR A 92 -8.62 -9.54 -10.70
C TYR A 92 -10.05 -9.06 -11.03
N GLY A 93 -10.20 -8.15 -11.99
CA GLY A 93 -11.49 -7.74 -12.54
C GLY A 93 -12.38 -6.94 -11.58
N PHE A 94 -11.80 -6.13 -10.69
CA PHE A 94 -12.56 -5.23 -9.83
C PHE A 94 -12.13 -3.77 -10.02
N ALA A 95 -13.11 -2.85 -10.02
CA ALA A 95 -12.84 -1.42 -10.20
C ALA A 95 -12.35 -0.75 -8.90
N PRO A 96 -11.56 0.33 -8.98
CA PRO A 96 -11.20 1.13 -7.82
C PRO A 96 -12.43 1.71 -7.12
N SER A 97 -12.49 1.58 -5.80
CA SER A 97 -13.47 2.26 -4.96
C SER A 97 -12.89 2.45 -3.56
N LEU A 98 -13.03 3.66 -3.03
CA LEU A 98 -12.74 3.93 -1.62
C LEU A 98 -13.61 3.06 -0.71
N VAL A 99 -13.08 2.74 0.46
CA VAL A 99 -13.86 2.07 1.49
C VAL A 99 -14.97 2.98 2.02
N SER A 100 -16.16 2.41 2.22
CA SER A 100 -17.26 3.04 2.93
C SER A 100 -18.06 1.97 3.66
N ASN A 101 -18.29 2.14 4.96
CA ASN A 101 -18.98 1.17 5.81
C ASN A 101 -18.43 -0.27 5.69
N GLY A 102 -17.10 -0.40 5.61
CA GLY A 102 -16.41 -1.69 5.47
C GLY A 102 -16.54 -2.36 4.10
N ASN A 103 -16.98 -1.63 3.07
CA ASN A 103 -17.04 -2.13 1.69
C ASN A 103 -16.25 -1.23 0.75
N GLY A 104 -15.43 -1.83 -0.11
CA GLY A 104 -14.61 -1.16 -1.11
C GLY A 104 -13.50 -2.06 -1.63
N THR A 105 -12.77 -1.61 -2.64
CA THR A 105 -11.68 -2.37 -3.24
C THR A 105 -10.30 -1.79 -2.92
N LEU A 106 -10.22 -0.52 -2.54
CA LEU A 106 -8.99 0.19 -2.14
C LEU A 106 -9.03 0.55 -0.66
N TRP A 107 -8.03 0.10 0.09
CA TRP A 107 -7.95 0.22 1.55
C TRP A 107 -6.55 0.66 1.98
N SER A 108 -6.46 1.45 3.05
CA SER A 108 -5.25 1.55 3.87
C SER A 108 -5.27 0.53 4.99
N HIS A 109 -4.13 0.28 5.63
CA HIS A 109 -4.10 -0.49 6.88
C HIS A 109 -4.94 0.19 7.97
N HIS A 110 -4.95 1.53 8.04
CA HIS A 110 -5.85 2.26 8.92
C HIS A 110 -7.34 1.94 8.67
N ASN A 111 -7.76 1.81 7.40
CA ASN A 111 -9.13 1.40 7.10
C ASN A 111 -9.44 0.00 7.63
N VAL A 112 -8.47 -0.92 7.59
CA VAL A 112 -8.63 -2.26 8.19
C VAL A 112 -8.87 -2.15 9.69
N SER A 113 -8.04 -1.40 10.40
CA SER A 113 -8.20 -1.14 11.85
C SER A 113 -9.59 -0.59 12.17
N GLN A 114 -10.09 0.35 11.38
CA GLN A 114 -11.39 1.00 11.61
C GLN A 114 -12.60 0.12 11.31
N TYR A 115 -12.58 -0.62 10.20
CA TYR A 115 -13.79 -1.29 9.69
C TYR A 115 -13.79 -2.80 9.92
N LEU A 116 -12.62 -3.43 10.07
CA LEU A 116 -12.47 -4.88 10.19
C LEU A 116 -11.86 -5.31 11.53
N GLY A 117 -11.03 -4.46 12.14
CA GLY A 117 -10.29 -4.78 13.36
C GLY A 117 -9.20 -5.83 13.14
N GLY A 118 -8.67 -6.40 14.22
CA GLY A 118 -7.59 -7.40 14.18
C GLY A 118 -6.17 -6.81 14.05
N THR A 119 -6.08 -5.49 13.95
CA THR A 119 -4.87 -4.65 13.91
C THR A 119 -5.25 -3.26 14.43
N ASP A 120 -4.28 -2.49 14.91
CA ASP A 120 -4.44 -1.10 15.38
C ASP A 120 -3.55 -0.12 14.60
N HIS A 121 -2.94 -0.58 13.52
CA HIS A 121 -2.06 0.19 12.66
C HIS A 121 -2.80 1.32 11.94
N THR A 122 -2.07 2.38 11.61
CA THR A 122 -2.62 3.62 11.01
C THR A 122 -1.94 4.03 9.71
N ASP A 123 -1.04 3.21 9.17
CA ASP A 123 -0.39 3.47 7.88
C ASP A 123 -1.39 3.43 6.70
N PRO A 124 -1.11 4.19 5.61
CA PRO A 124 0.05 5.07 5.39
C PRO A 124 -0.19 6.55 5.78
N ASP A 125 -1.26 6.85 6.54
CA ASP A 125 -1.77 8.21 6.75
C ASP A 125 -0.69 9.21 7.23
N GLY A 126 0.10 8.83 8.24
CA GLY A 126 1.12 9.70 8.83
C GLY A 126 2.29 9.96 7.89
N TYR A 127 2.73 8.93 7.16
CA TYR A 127 3.81 9.03 6.17
C TYR A 127 3.41 9.97 5.03
N TRP A 128 2.23 9.74 4.45
CA TRP A 128 1.72 10.57 3.35
C TRP A 128 1.50 12.02 3.77
N TYR A 129 0.86 12.25 4.93
CA TYR A 129 0.65 13.60 5.43
C TYR A 129 1.99 14.33 5.63
N THR A 130 2.94 13.70 6.34
CA THR A 130 4.25 14.30 6.63
C THR A 130 5.01 14.66 5.35
N ASN A 131 5.10 13.73 4.40
CA ASN A 131 5.87 13.94 3.18
C ASN A 131 5.20 14.93 2.23
N ALA A 132 3.88 14.84 2.04
CA ALA A 132 3.15 15.82 1.23
C ALA A 132 3.28 17.24 1.81
N HIS A 133 3.17 17.35 3.13
CA HIS A 133 3.26 18.64 3.81
C HIS A 133 4.66 19.25 3.67
N ASN A 134 5.69 18.45 3.94
CA ASN A 134 7.08 18.91 3.91
C ASN A 134 7.60 19.20 2.49
N PHE A 135 7.23 18.37 1.52
CA PHE A 135 7.77 18.46 0.16
C PHE A 135 6.94 19.38 -0.76
N TYR A 136 5.64 19.50 -0.51
CA TYR A 136 4.72 20.18 -1.42
C TYR A 136 3.82 21.22 -0.75
N GLY A 137 3.83 21.34 0.58
CA GLY A 137 2.95 22.25 1.31
C GLY A 137 1.47 21.90 1.17
N THR A 138 1.16 20.62 1.01
CA THR A 138 -0.19 20.07 0.83
C THR A 138 -0.40 18.83 1.68
N ASP A 139 -1.61 18.28 1.65
CA ASP A 139 -1.92 17.00 2.30
C ASP A 139 -2.12 15.94 1.21
N TYR A 140 -1.84 14.68 1.53
CA TYR A 140 -2.10 13.56 0.64
C TYR A 140 -2.81 12.45 1.41
N THR A 141 -3.93 11.97 0.86
CA THR A 141 -4.86 11.08 1.53
C THR A 141 -5.21 9.87 0.65
N MET A 142 -5.91 8.88 1.23
CA MET A 142 -6.50 7.79 0.47
C MET A 142 -7.40 8.26 -0.68
N ARG A 143 -8.03 9.45 -0.57
CA ARG A 143 -8.84 10.00 -1.65
C ARG A 143 -7.98 10.45 -2.83
N ASP A 144 -6.87 11.12 -2.57
CA ASP A 144 -5.93 11.56 -3.61
C ASP A 144 -5.27 10.33 -4.27
N PHE A 145 -4.93 9.33 -3.47
CA PHE A 145 -4.42 8.04 -3.97
C PHE A 145 -5.45 7.32 -4.84
N TYR A 146 -6.72 7.28 -4.43
CA TYR A 146 -7.81 6.73 -5.24
C TYR A 146 -7.94 7.42 -6.60
N GLU A 147 -7.79 8.74 -6.66
CA GLU A 147 -7.86 9.48 -7.93
C GLU A 147 -6.71 9.07 -8.86
N LEU A 148 -5.49 8.91 -8.33
CA LEU A 148 -4.33 8.44 -9.10
C LEU A 148 -4.46 6.97 -9.52
N VAL A 149 -4.96 6.09 -8.65
CA VAL A 149 -5.27 4.68 -8.98
C VAL A 149 -6.31 4.63 -10.08
N SER A 150 -7.35 5.46 -10.01
CA SER A 150 -8.42 5.50 -11.01
C SER A 150 -7.92 5.98 -12.37
N LEU A 151 -6.98 6.93 -12.38
CA LEU A 151 -6.29 7.37 -13.60
C LEU A 151 -5.57 6.19 -14.26
N TYR A 152 -4.67 5.52 -13.54
CA TYR A 152 -3.94 4.36 -14.06
C TYR A 152 -4.85 3.19 -14.45
N TYR A 153 -5.92 2.96 -13.69
CA TYR A 153 -6.88 1.91 -14.00
C TYR A 153 -7.54 2.13 -15.37
N GLY A 154 -7.79 3.39 -15.75
CA GLY A 154 -8.33 3.74 -17.06
C GLY A 154 -7.38 3.51 -18.24
N GLU A 155 -6.11 3.16 -17.99
CA GLU A 155 -5.11 2.86 -19.02
C GLU A 155 -5.00 1.37 -19.34
N PHE A 156 -5.66 0.49 -18.58
CA PHE A 156 -5.77 -0.95 -18.85
C PHE A 156 -7.01 -1.27 -19.71
#